data_AF-A0A544BQ83-F1
#
_entry.id   AF-A0A544BQ83-F1
#
_cell.length_a   1.000
_cell.length_b   1.000
_cell.length_c   1.000
_cell.angle_alpha   90.00
_cell.angle_beta   90.00
_cell.angle_gamma   90.00
#
_symmetry.space_group_name_H-M   'P 1'
#
loop_
_entity.id
_entity.type
_entity.pdbx_description
1 polymer ?
#
loop_
_entity_poly.entity_id
_entity_poly.type
_entity_poly.pdbx_seq_one_letter_code
_entity_poly.pdbx_strand_id
1 'polypeptide(L)'
;MASVFDEFLIETPITNPNNVRPEFSPTESPSKYKYQALKDFLFMLQIEPFIGLGLVNLVPDPSEFDIELMRAMMEMARDRGQAEDVLCEQDRRLHFRMATEDLLNSIAMMPREAKIQTLISEFGLDEETATQTISELERKAEASPLVMLQKMNAGEGGQLIQVRMGPNYEMALLMAQVTGSVLVTDSGSRWQELTSAQHRNQGIVTYPWGEAFDQLGSLPIDEQFLETFRKSQGHFATARNLLKTADRMVLDDNRNAARLAGQAFDFMGRLGQVTEPLRIDTLKILSPDGGFYDTHVQRLLARSSCQRYDHRVRSIYGIGLPEQLIL
;
A
#
# COMPACT_ATOMS: atom_id res chain seq x y z
N MET A 1 -8.43 -7.13 -6.18
CA MET A 1 -7.86 -6.23 -7.21
C MET A 1 -6.92 -6.92 -8.21
N ALA A 2 -6.22 -8.00 -7.83
CA ALA A 2 -5.32 -8.73 -8.72
C ALA A 2 -5.91 -9.11 -10.10
N SER A 3 -7.23 -9.31 -10.18
CA SER A 3 -7.92 -9.73 -11.41
C SER A 3 -8.16 -8.62 -12.45
N VAL A 4 -7.94 -7.34 -12.13
CA VAL A 4 -8.17 -6.21 -13.06
C VAL A 4 -6.88 -5.59 -13.60
N PHE A 5 -5.72 -5.99 -13.09
CA PHE A 5 -4.40 -5.65 -13.64
C PHE A 5 -3.71 -6.93 -14.15
N ASP A 6 -2.68 -6.77 -14.96
CA ASP A 6 -1.88 -7.91 -15.43
C ASP A 6 -0.94 -8.43 -14.34
N GLU A 7 -0.23 -7.51 -13.70
CA GLU A 7 0.76 -7.77 -12.66
C GLU A 7 0.82 -6.57 -11.71
N PHE A 8 1.02 -6.83 -10.43
CA PHE A 8 1.33 -5.84 -9.41
C PHE A 8 2.80 -5.99 -8.99
N LEU A 9 3.54 -4.89 -9.02
CA LEU A 9 4.85 -4.80 -8.37
C LEU A 9 4.63 -4.25 -6.96
N ILE A 10 4.93 -5.04 -5.94
CA ILE A 10 4.73 -4.68 -4.53
C ILE A 10 6.08 -4.69 -3.83
N GLU A 11 6.41 -3.63 -3.09
CA GLU A 11 7.60 -3.61 -2.24
C GLU A 11 7.48 -4.64 -1.12
N THR A 12 8.50 -5.47 -0.94
CA THR A 12 8.53 -6.47 0.12
C THR A 12 8.47 -5.81 1.50
N PRO A 13 7.58 -6.25 2.40
CA PRO A 13 7.55 -5.74 3.76
C PRO A 13 8.67 -6.32 4.63
N ILE A 14 9.37 -7.36 4.15
CA ILE A 14 10.37 -8.10 4.91
C ILE A 14 11.66 -7.28 5.02
N THR A 15 12.15 -7.11 6.25
CA THR A 15 13.38 -6.37 6.52
C THR A 15 14.62 -7.13 6.05
N ASN A 16 15.49 -6.46 5.29
CA ASN A 16 16.80 -6.99 4.95
C ASN A 16 17.76 -6.89 6.16
N PRO A 17 18.23 -8.00 6.74
CA PRO A 17 19.08 -8.00 7.93
C PRO A 17 20.42 -7.29 7.74
N ASN A 18 20.92 -7.20 6.50
CA ASN A 18 22.21 -6.55 6.20
C ASN A 18 22.16 -5.03 6.39
N ASN A 19 20.97 -4.43 6.35
CA ASN A 19 20.78 -2.98 6.48
C ASN A 19 20.41 -2.55 7.90
N VAL A 20 20.44 -3.48 8.85
CA VAL A 20 20.11 -3.25 10.25
C VAL A 20 21.35 -3.49 11.11
N ARG A 21 21.52 -2.69 12.17
CA ARG A 21 22.63 -2.91 13.12
C ARG A 21 22.50 -4.30 13.75
N PRO A 22 23.62 -4.99 14.05
CA PRO A 22 23.59 -6.33 14.63
C PRO A 22 22.66 -6.47 15.84
N GLU A 23 22.64 -5.53 16.78
CA GLU A 23 21.76 -5.61 17.97
C GLU A 23 20.24 -5.58 17.68
N PHE A 24 19.87 -5.16 16.48
CA PHE A 24 18.50 -5.09 15.97
C PHE A 24 18.29 -6.01 14.78
N SER A 25 19.24 -6.83 14.35
CA SER A 25 19.06 -7.72 13.20
C SER A 25 18.21 -8.95 13.57
N PRO A 26 17.29 -9.40 12.70
CA PRO A 26 16.55 -10.65 12.93
C PRO A 26 17.46 -11.89 12.96
N THR A 27 18.66 -11.83 12.37
CA THR A 27 19.60 -12.96 12.39
C THR A 27 20.36 -13.07 13.72
N GLU A 28 20.66 -11.94 14.35
CA GLU A 28 21.43 -11.87 15.61
C GLU A 28 20.52 -11.86 16.85
N SER A 29 19.33 -11.26 16.73
CA SER A 29 18.34 -11.15 17.81
C SER A 29 16.95 -11.71 17.41
N PRO A 30 16.86 -12.98 16.98
CA PRO A 30 15.62 -13.57 16.46
C PRO A 30 14.47 -13.59 17.49
N SER A 31 14.79 -13.62 18.79
CA SER A 31 13.78 -13.59 19.86
C SER A 31 12.91 -12.33 19.86
N LYS A 32 13.45 -11.20 19.40
CA LYS A 32 12.73 -9.91 19.32
C LYS A 32 11.80 -9.82 18.10
N TYR A 33 11.97 -10.70 17.11
CA TYR A 33 11.30 -10.63 15.82
C TYR A 33 10.12 -11.58 15.69
N LYS A 34 9.81 -12.39 16.71
CA LYS A 34 8.80 -13.45 16.55
C LYS A 34 7.42 -12.91 16.19
N TYR A 35 6.99 -11.78 16.78
CA TYR A 35 5.73 -11.12 16.42
C TYR A 35 5.75 -10.61 14.97
N GLN A 36 6.82 -9.92 14.57
CA GLN A 36 6.98 -9.45 13.19
C GLN A 36 6.99 -10.62 12.20
N ALA A 37 7.66 -11.72 12.54
CA ALA A 37 7.71 -12.92 11.73
C ALA A 37 6.31 -13.53 11.51
N LEU A 38 5.42 -13.50 12.52
CA LEU A 38 4.02 -13.92 12.33
C LEU A 38 3.29 -13.05 11.31
N LYS A 39 3.49 -11.73 11.35
CA LYS A 39 2.91 -10.79 10.35
C LYS A 39 3.46 -11.09 8.96
N ASP A 40 4.76 -11.30 8.84
CA ASP A 40 5.43 -11.60 7.58
C ASP A 40 4.96 -12.96 7.02
N PHE A 41 4.82 -14.00 7.85
CA PHE A 41 4.29 -15.30 7.42
C PHE A 41 2.84 -15.21 6.98
N LEU A 42 1.99 -14.51 7.72
CA LEU A 42 0.59 -14.32 7.34
C LEU A 42 0.49 -13.59 6.00
N PHE A 43 1.26 -12.52 5.80
CA PHE A 43 1.35 -11.82 4.53
C PHE A 43 1.80 -12.74 3.39
N MET A 44 2.87 -13.51 3.60
CA MET A 44 3.39 -14.42 2.58
C MET A 44 2.38 -15.51 2.21
N LEU A 45 1.68 -16.10 3.19
CA LEU A 45 0.63 -17.10 2.95
C LEU A 45 -0.57 -16.51 2.20
N GLN A 46 -0.93 -15.25 2.49
CA GLN A 46 -2.01 -14.57 1.78
C GLN A 46 -1.64 -14.25 0.33
N ILE A 47 -0.38 -13.88 0.06
CA ILE A 47 0.05 -13.43 -1.26
C ILE A 47 0.63 -14.56 -2.14
N GLU A 48 1.08 -15.67 -1.55
CA GLU A 48 1.71 -16.80 -2.25
C GLU A 48 0.92 -17.25 -3.49
N PRO A 49 -0.41 -17.47 -3.43
CA PRO A 49 -1.14 -17.94 -4.60
C PRO A 49 -1.12 -16.91 -5.75
N PHE A 50 -1.10 -15.61 -5.43
CA PHE A 50 -1.05 -14.55 -6.42
C PHE A 50 0.34 -14.48 -7.09
N ILE A 51 1.40 -14.74 -6.32
CA ILE A 51 2.77 -14.88 -6.85
C ILE A 51 2.85 -16.09 -7.78
N GLY A 52 2.36 -17.25 -7.33
CA GLY A 52 2.36 -18.49 -8.13
C GLY A 52 1.59 -18.36 -9.45
N LEU A 53 0.59 -17.48 -9.50
CA LEU A 53 -0.18 -17.16 -10.70
C LEU A 53 0.42 -16.01 -11.54
N GLY A 54 1.54 -15.43 -11.14
CA GLY A 54 2.19 -14.30 -11.83
C GLY A 54 1.38 -13.01 -11.82
N LEU A 55 0.52 -12.80 -10.81
CA LEU A 55 -0.27 -11.57 -10.65
C LEU A 55 0.40 -10.57 -9.72
N VAL A 56 1.28 -11.04 -8.84
CA VAL A 56 2.02 -10.22 -7.90
C VAL A 56 3.48 -10.61 -7.99
N ASN A 57 4.34 -9.60 -8.00
CA ASN A 57 5.77 -9.74 -7.95
C ASN A 57 6.28 -8.90 -6.80
N LEU A 58 6.84 -9.58 -5.81
CA LEU A 58 7.44 -8.92 -4.65
C LEU A 58 8.85 -8.48 -5.04
N VAL A 59 9.08 -7.18 -4.96
CA VAL A 59 10.38 -6.57 -5.24
C VAL A 59 10.94 -5.98 -3.96
N PRO A 60 12.23 -6.15 -3.66
CA PRO A 60 12.83 -5.43 -2.56
C PRO A 60 12.95 -3.94 -2.90
N ASP A 61 12.98 -3.08 -1.89
CA ASP A 61 13.26 -1.66 -2.09
C ASP A 61 14.67 -1.52 -2.73
N PRO A 62 14.81 -0.93 -3.92
CA PRO A 62 16.10 -0.74 -4.57
C PRO A 62 17.13 -0.02 -3.68
N SER A 63 16.66 0.85 -2.78
CA SER A 63 17.52 1.57 -1.84
C SER A 63 18.23 0.63 -0.84
N GLU A 64 17.71 -0.59 -0.63
CA GLU A 64 18.34 -1.58 0.23
C GLU A 64 19.65 -2.15 -0.35
N PHE A 65 19.95 -1.93 -1.63
CA PHE A 65 21.17 -2.42 -2.29
C PHE A 65 22.12 -1.32 -2.75
N ASP A 66 21.68 -0.06 -2.71
CA ASP A 66 22.46 1.11 -3.12
C ASP A 66 22.42 2.18 -2.03
N ILE A 67 23.53 2.28 -1.28
CA ILE A 67 23.66 3.19 -0.14
C ILE A 67 23.56 4.66 -0.54
N GLU A 68 23.97 5.03 -1.74
CA GLU A 68 23.92 6.40 -2.22
C GLU A 68 22.48 6.75 -2.64
N LEU A 69 21.79 5.80 -3.27
CA LEU A 69 20.35 5.91 -3.52
C LEU A 69 19.56 6.05 -2.20
N MET A 70 19.85 5.20 -1.22
CA MET A 70 19.22 5.26 0.11
C MET A 70 19.42 6.62 0.78
N ARG A 71 20.65 7.13 0.83
CA ARG A 71 20.94 8.43 1.44
C ARG A 71 20.19 9.57 0.76
N ALA A 72 20.22 9.60 -0.58
CA ALA A 72 19.55 10.65 -1.34
C ALA A 72 18.02 10.58 -1.19
N MET A 73 17.45 9.37 -1.18
CA MET A 73 16.03 9.15 -0.90
C MET A 73 15.66 9.61 0.52
N MET A 74 16.45 9.26 1.53
CA MET A 74 16.20 9.66 2.91
C MET A 74 16.27 11.17 3.13
N GLU A 75 17.19 11.87 2.46
CA GLU A 75 17.28 13.33 2.47
C GLU A 75 15.99 13.96 1.93
N MET A 76 15.54 13.51 0.76
CA MET A 76 14.29 13.98 0.15
C MET A 76 13.05 13.71 1.00
N ALA A 77 12.93 12.49 1.54
CA ALA A 77 11.81 12.12 2.40
C ALA A 77 11.78 12.95 3.69
N ARG A 78 12.95 13.32 4.26
CA ARG A 78 13.03 14.20 5.43
C ARG A 78 12.58 15.62 5.11
N ASP A 79 13.01 16.18 3.98
CA ASP A 79 12.61 17.53 3.57
C ASP A 79 11.09 17.61 3.32
N ARG A 80 10.51 16.57 2.71
CA ARG A 80 9.06 16.45 2.52
C ARG A 80 8.29 16.26 3.83
N GLY A 81 8.82 15.45 4.73
CA GLY A 81 8.19 15.10 6.01
C GLY A 81 8.12 16.23 7.04
N GLN A 82 8.71 17.39 6.77
CA GLN A 82 8.58 18.58 7.63
C GLN A 82 7.19 19.26 7.53
N ALA A 83 6.34 18.83 6.60
CA ALA A 83 4.94 19.25 6.56
C ALA A 83 4.13 18.46 7.61
N GLU A 84 3.60 19.16 8.62
CA GLU A 84 2.88 18.55 9.76
C GLU A 84 1.44 18.12 9.46
N ASP A 85 0.99 18.17 8.21
CA ASP A 85 -0.42 18.01 7.88
C ASP A 85 -0.84 16.54 7.78
N VAL A 86 -1.85 16.17 8.58
CA VAL A 86 -2.60 14.93 8.38
C VAL A 86 -3.31 15.01 7.03
N LEU A 87 -2.78 14.27 6.06
CA LEU A 87 -3.29 14.25 4.70
C LEU A 87 -4.70 13.61 4.61
N CYS A 88 -4.95 12.53 5.36
CA CYS A 88 -6.25 11.85 5.32
C CYS A 88 -6.68 11.29 6.68
N GLU A 89 -7.91 11.62 7.10
CA GLU A 89 -8.47 11.16 8.37
C GLU A 89 -8.77 9.65 8.41
N GLN A 90 -9.18 9.08 7.27
CA GLN A 90 -9.43 7.65 7.16
C GLN A 90 -8.15 6.85 7.41
N ASP A 91 -7.06 7.23 6.75
CA ASP A 91 -5.75 6.61 6.92
C ASP A 91 -5.23 6.77 8.34
N ARG A 92 -5.43 7.95 8.95
CA ARG A 92 -5.09 8.19 10.36
C ARG A 92 -5.84 7.24 11.30
N ARG A 93 -7.15 7.06 11.10
CA ARG A 93 -7.97 6.14 11.90
C ARG A 93 -7.54 4.68 11.72
N LEU A 94 -7.22 4.28 10.49
CA LEU A 94 -6.72 2.94 10.20
C LEU A 94 -5.38 2.71 10.90
N HIS A 95 -4.44 3.65 10.78
CA HIS A 95 -3.15 3.60 11.45
C HIS A 95 -3.31 3.44 12.97
N PHE A 96 -4.13 4.28 13.62
CA PHE A 96 -4.34 4.16 15.07
C PHE A 96 -4.97 2.83 15.47
N ARG A 97 -5.92 2.30 14.69
CA ARG A 97 -6.52 0.99 14.95
C ARG A 97 -5.46 -0.11 14.91
N MET A 98 -4.68 -0.17 13.83
CA MET A 98 -3.64 -1.18 13.64
C MET A 98 -2.54 -1.07 14.70
N ALA A 99 -2.09 0.15 15.01
CA ALA A 99 -1.10 0.41 16.05
C ALA A 99 -1.60 0.00 17.44
N THR A 100 -2.88 0.25 17.74
CA THR A 100 -3.49 -0.18 18.99
C THR A 100 -3.58 -1.71 19.08
N GLU A 101 -3.97 -2.38 17.98
CA GLU A 101 -4.00 -3.84 17.92
C GLU A 101 -2.61 -4.45 18.10
N ASP A 102 -1.59 -3.91 17.42
CA ASP A 102 -0.20 -4.33 17.58
C ASP A 102 0.30 -4.14 19.02
N LEU A 103 -0.03 -3.01 19.65
CA LEU A 103 0.32 -2.73 21.04
C LEU A 103 -0.35 -3.73 22.00
N LEU A 104 -1.65 -3.97 21.85
CA LEU A 104 -2.40 -4.90 22.69
C LEU A 104 -1.89 -6.35 22.53
N ASN A 105 -1.60 -6.77 21.30
CA ASN A 105 -1.01 -8.08 21.02
C ASN A 105 0.36 -8.21 21.69
N SER A 106 1.19 -7.16 21.62
CA SER A 106 2.49 -7.10 22.29
C SER A 106 2.37 -7.24 23.81
N ILE A 107 1.45 -6.50 24.43
CA ILE A 107 1.17 -6.57 25.88
C ILE A 107 0.72 -7.99 26.26
N ALA A 108 -0.13 -8.64 25.46
CA ALA A 108 -0.63 -9.97 25.77
C ALA A 108 0.48 -11.04 25.91
N MET A 109 1.62 -10.85 25.24
CA MET A 109 2.77 -11.77 25.29
C MET A 109 3.71 -11.54 26.49
N MET A 110 3.55 -10.44 27.21
CA MET A 110 4.43 -10.06 28.32
C MET A 110 4.17 -10.89 29.59
N PRO A 111 5.14 -10.96 30.53
CA PRO A 111 4.88 -11.44 31.89
C PRO A 111 3.79 -10.62 32.59
N ARG A 112 3.05 -11.25 33.50
CA ARG A 112 1.83 -10.66 34.11
C ARG A 112 2.08 -9.29 34.75
N GLU A 113 3.18 -9.14 35.47
CA GLU A 113 3.55 -7.89 36.14
C GLU A 113 3.83 -6.78 35.12
N ALA A 114 4.51 -7.11 34.02
CA ALA A 114 4.76 -6.17 32.93
C ALA A 114 3.47 -5.76 32.22
N LYS A 115 2.51 -6.68 32.03
CA LYS A 115 1.18 -6.34 31.48
C LYS A 115 0.50 -5.24 32.31
N ILE A 116 0.46 -5.42 33.62
CA ILE A 116 -0.18 -4.46 34.54
C ILE A 116 0.50 -3.10 34.43
N GLN A 117 1.84 -3.07 34.49
CA GLN A 117 2.60 -1.83 34.41
C GLN A 117 2.37 -1.10 33.09
N THR A 118 2.38 -1.81 31.96
CA THR A 118 2.12 -1.21 30.64
C THR A 118 0.67 -0.74 30.49
N LEU A 119 -0.31 -1.47 31.04
CA LEU A 119 -1.70 -1.03 31.06
C LEU A 119 -1.90 0.26 31.86
N ILE A 120 -1.18 0.41 32.97
CA ILE A 120 -1.18 1.64 33.77
C ILE A 120 -0.49 2.78 33.00
N SER A 121 0.69 2.54 32.42
CA SER A 121 1.49 3.60 31.77
C SER A 121 0.89 4.10 30.46
N GLU A 122 0.43 3.20 29.59
CA GLU A 122 -0.01 3.53 28.24
C GLU A 122 -1.50 3.91 28.18
N PHE A 123 -2.33 3.32 29.05
CA PHE A 123 -3.78 3.53 29.04
C PHE A 123 -4.32 4.28 30.26
N GLY A 124 -3.47 4.60 31.25
CA GLY A 124 -3.87 5.36 32.44
C GLY A 124 -4.85 4.61 33.35
N LEU A 125 -4.86 3.28 33.30
CA LEU A 125 -5.70 2.45 34.19
C LEU A 125 -5.16 2.48 35.62
N ASP A 126 -6.03 2.32 36.61
CA ASP A 126 -5.62 1.99 37.98
C ASP A 126 -5.23 0.50 38.09
N GLU A 127 -4.53 0.14 39.17
CA GLU A 127 -4.01 -1.22 39.38
C GLU A 127 -5.11 -2.30 39.44
N GLU A 128 -6.26 -1.97 40.02
CA GLU A 128 -7.39 -2.89 40.13
C GLU A 128 -8.00 -3.15 38.75
N THR A 129 -8.31 -2.08 38.01
CA THR A 129 -8.84 -2.16 36.65
C THR A 129 -7.87 -2.88 35.72
N ALA A 130 -6.58 -2.51 35.74
CA ALA A 130 -5.55 -3.17 34.94
C ALA A 130 -5.48 -4.67 35.23
N THR A 131 -5.57 -5.06 36.50
CA THR A 131 -5.58 -6.46 36.92
C THR A 131 -6.79 -7.22 36.40
N GLN A 132 -7.98 -6.61 36.43
CA GLN A 132 -9.22 -7.23 35.93
C GLN A 132 -9.21 -7.36 34.40
N THR A 133 -8.60 -6.41 33.68
CA THR A 133 -8.51 -6.41 32.21
C THR A 133 -7.62 -7.53 31.66
N ILE A 134 -6.66 -8.06 32.44
CA ILE A 134 -5.74 -9.12 31.96
C ILE A 134 -6.49 -10.32 31.40
N SER A 135 -7.51 -10.81 32.11
CA SER A 135 -8.27 -12.00 31.68
C SER A 135 -8.98 -11.77 30.35
N GLU A 136 -9.48 -10.55 30.11
CA GLU A 136 -10.10 -10.19 28.83
C GLU A 136 -9.05 -10.10 27.71
N LEU A 137 -7.91 -9.48 28.00
CA LEU A 137 -6.79 -9.36 27.07
C LEU A 137 -6.28 -10.74 26.64
N GLU A 138 -6.07 -11.66 27.58
CA GLU A 138 -5.61 -13.03 27.32
C GLU A 138 -6.63 -13.81 26.47
N ARG A 139 -7.92 -13.71 26.79
CA ARG A 139 -8.97 -14.34 25.99
C ARG A 139 -9.02 -13.80 24.55
N LYS A 140 -8.85 -12.48 24.36
CA LYS A 140 -8.81 -11.88 23.01
C LYS A 140 -7.54 -12.30 22.25
N ALA A 141 -6.42 -12.38 22.95
CA ALA A 141 -5.15 -12.83 22.40
C ALA A 141 -5.21 -14.28 21.91
N GLU A 142 -5.83 -15.19 22.65
CA GLU A 142 -6.00 -16.59 22.24
C GLU A 142 -6.79 -16.77 20.94
N ALA A 143 -7.70 -15.84 20.64
CA ALA A 143 -8.48 -15.83 19.40
C ALA A 143 -7.78 -15.09 18.24
N SER A 144 -6.66 -14.40 18.51
CA SER A 144 -5.97 -13.57 17.51
C SER A 144 -4.97 -14.41 16.70
N PRO A 145 -5.02 -14.38 15.35
CA PRO A 145 -4.05 -15.11 14.52
C PRO A 145 -2.64 -14.52 14.60
N LEU A 146 -2.49 -13.30 15.11
CA LEU A 146 -1.21 -12.60 15.19
C LEU A 146 -0.57 -12.65 16.58
N VAL A 147 -1.19 -13.31 17.57
CA VAL A 147 -0.60 -13.44 18.90
C VAL A 147 0.05 -14.80 19.07
N MET A 148 1.29 -14.80 19.54
CA MET A 148 1.93 -16.02 20.00
C MET A 148 1.36 -16.45 21.34
N LEU A 149 0.95 -17.71 21.44
CA LEU A 149 0.59 -18.33 22.72
C LEU A 149 1.82 -18.63 23.61
N GLN A 150 3.03 -18.56 23.03
CA GLN A 150 4.26 -18.68 23.79
C GLN A 150 4.50 -17.42 24.63
N LYS A 151 4.57 -17.59 25.95
CA LYS A 151 4.95 -16.50 26.86
C LYS A 151 6.42 -16.11 26.64
N MET A 152 6.70 -14.82 26.69
CA MET A 152 8.06 -14.31 26.66
C MET A 152 8.72 -14.47 28.03
N ASN A 153 10.02 -14.79 28.05
CA ASN A 153 10.74 -14.85 29.32
C ASN A 153 10.96 -13.43 29.86
N ALA A 154 10.94 -13.29 31.19
CA ALA A 154 11.28 -12.02 31.83
C ALA A 154 12.72 -11.62 31.47
N GLY A 155 12.90 -10.40 30.96
CA GLY A 155 14.21 -9.86 30.58
C GLY A 155 14.62 -10.06 29.11
N GLU A 156 13.85 -10.77 28.29
CA GLU A 156 14.15 -10.94 26.85
C GLU A 156 13.88 -9.70 25.96
N GLY A 157 13.50 -8.57 26.57
CA GLY A 157 13.11 -7.35 25.86
C GLY A 157 11.73 -7.47 25.21
N GLY A 158 11.16 -6.36 24.73
CA GLY A 158 9.88 -6.36 24.01
C GLY A 158 9.99 -6.96 22.61
N GLN A 159 8.85 -7.24 21.98
CA GLN A 159 8.80 -7.57 20.55
C GLN A 159 9.01 -6.31 19.70
N LEU A 160 9.74 -6.46 18.60
CA LEU A 160 9.81 -5.43 17.57
C LEU A 160 8.49 -5.41 16.81
N ILE A 161 7.90 -4.21 16.70
CA ILE A 161 6.71 -3.95 15.90
C ILE A 161 7.14 -3.00 14.79
N GLN A 162 7.14 -3.48 13.55
CA GLN A 162 7.45 -2.63 12.41
C GLN A 162 6.15 -2.08 11.81
N VAL A 163 6.15 -0.77 11.56
CA VAL A 163 5.10 -0.08 10.83
C VAL A 163 5.75 0.50 9.58
N ARG A 164 5.31 0.04 8.41
CA ARG A 164 5.85 0.44 7.11
C ARG A 164 4.70 0.70 6.14
N MET A 165 4.75 1.82 5.43
CA MET A 165 3.90 2.09 4.26
C MET A 165 4.81 2.25 3.05
N GLY A 166 5.22 1.11 2.49
CA GLY A 166 6.16 1.00 1.38
C GLY A 166 5.45 0.72 0.04
N PRO A 167 6.00 1.17 -1.10
CA PRO A 167 7.11 2.12 -1.19
C PRO A 167 6.72 3.51 -0.66
N ASN A 168 7.70 4.35 -0.32
CA ASN A 168 7.43 5.77 -0.06
C ASN A 168 7.17 6.54 -1.37
N TYR A 169 6.82 7.82 -1.30
CA TYR A 169 6.52 8.65 -2.48
C TYR A 169 7.66 8.63 -3.51
N GLU A 170 8.90 8.79 -3.05
CA GLU A 170 10.10 8.89 -3.86
C GLU A 170 10.38 7.58 -4.61
N MET A 171 10.34 6.44 -3.89
CA MET A 171 10.56 5.11 -4.46
C MET A 171 9.40 4.65 -5.32
N ALA A 172 8.15 5.06 -5.01
CA ALA A 172 7.01 4.78 -5.87
C ALA A 172 7.19 5.40 -7.26
N LEU A 173 7.49 6.70 -7.33
CA LEU A 173 7.75 7.38 -8.60
C LEU A 173 8.96 6.79 -9.32
N LEU A 174 10.07 6.56 -8.59
CA LEU A 174 11.29 5.98 -9.16
C LEU A 174 11.00 4.61 -9.80
N MET A 175 10.36 3.69 -9.06
CA MET A 175 10.08 2.35 -9.58
C MET A 175 9.13 2.40 -10.77
N ALA A 176 8.06 3.18 -10.70
CA ALA A 176 7.10 3.31 -11.82
C ALA A 176 7.76 3.86 -13.09
N GLN A 177 8.72 4.79 -12.97
CA GLN A 177 9.48 5.31 -14.09
C GLN A 177 10.49 4.30 -14.64
N VAL A 178 11.15 3.51 -13.78
CA VAL A 178 12.08 2.47 -14.24
C VAL A 178 11.34 1.35 -14.97
N THR A 179 10.15 0.97 -14.50
CA THR A 179 9.39 -0.16 -15.04
C THR A 179 8.40 0.24 -16.13
N GLY A 180 8.15 1.53 -16.33
CA GLY A 180 7.06 2.01 -17.18
C GLY A 180 5.70 1.54 -16.65
N SER A 181 5.52 1.51 -15.33
CA SER A 181 4.25 1.13 -14.69
C SER A 181 3.39 2.35 -14.36
N VAL A 182 2.11 2.11 -14.11
CA VAL A 182 1.22 3.07 -13.44
C VAL A 182 1.30 2.86 -11.94
N LEU A 183 0.93 3.88 -11.16
CA LEU A 183 0.82 3.75 -9.70
C LEU A 183 -0.61 3.45 -9.29
N VAL A 184 -0.77 2.57 -8.30
CA VAL A 184 -2.08 2.22 -7.73
C VAL A 184 -2.03 2.44 -6.22
N THR A 185 -3.05 3.08 -5.65
CA THR A 185 -3.16 3.32 -4.21
C THR A 185 -4.60 3.29 -3.76
N ASP A 186 -4.83 2.75 -2.57
CA ASP A 186 -6.07 2.85 -1.80
C ASP A 186 -5.95 3.81 -0.60
N SER A 187 -4.74 4.27 -0.30
CA SER A 187 -4.47 5.30 0.71
C SER A 187 -4.79 6.69 0.18
N GLY A 188 -5.63 7.43 0.91
CA GLY A 188 -5.96 8.82 0.63
C GLY A 188 -4.78 9.77 0.88
N SER A 189 -3.97 9.51 1.90
CA SER A 189 -2.73 10.24 2.14
C SER A 189 -1.76 10.06 0.98
N ARG A 190 -1.54 8.82 0.52
CA ARG A 190 -0.66 8.57 -0.63
C ARG A 190 -1.20 9.16 -1.93
N TRP A 191 -2.52 9.15 -2.14
CA TRP A 191 -3.14 9.84 -3.26
C TRP A 191 -2.80 11.34 -3.29
N GLN A 192 -2.94 12.03 -2.15
CA GLN A 192 -2.59 13.44 -2.04
C GLN A 192 -1.09 13.69 -2.26
N GLU A 193 -0.21 12.84 -1.70
CA GLU A 193 1.23 12.94 -1.98
C GLU A 193 1.52 12.83 -3.48
N LEU A 194 0.97 11.83 -4.16
CA LEU A 194 1.21 11.60 -5.59
C LEU A 194 0.62 12.70 -6.47
N THR A 195 -0.53 13.28 -6.12
CA THR A 195 -1.14 14.38 -6.87
C THR A 195 -0.34 15.68 -6.82
N SER A 196 0.57 15.83 -5.85
CA SER A 196 1.51 16.95 -5.81
C SER A 196 2.53 16.92 -6.97
N ALA A 197 2.82 15.72 -7.51
CA ALA A 197 3.77 15.51 -8.60
C ALA A 197 3.20 15.80 -10.00
N GLN A 198 1.94 16.25 -10.10
CA GLN A 198 1.30 16.47 -11.39
C GLN A 198 1.99 17.59 -12.18
N HIS A 199 2.25 17.34 -13.46
CA HIS A 199 2.78 18.36 -14.35
C HIS A 199 1.81 19.54 -14.46
N ARG A 200 2.37 20.75 -14.35
CA ARG A 200 1.63 22.01 -14.40
C ARG A 200 2.20 22.87 -15.51
N ASN A 201 1.33 23.28 -16.43
CA ASN A 201 1.67 24.31 -17.41
C ASN A 201 1.15 25.65 -16.89
N GLN A 202 2.04 26.60 -16.61
CA GLN A 202 1.69 27.90 -16.03
C GLN A 202 0.85 27.79 -14.73
N GLY A 203 1.14 26.79 -13.91
CA GLY A 203 0.44 26.52 -12.64
C GLY A 203 -0.85 25.69 -12.77
N ILE A 204 -1.33 25.46 -13.99
CA ILE A 204 -2.58 24.75 -14.28
C ILE A 204 -2.26 23.30 -14.66
N VAL A 205 -3.01 22.36 -14.07
CA VAL A 205 -3.01 20.95 -14.49
C VAL A 205 -4.14 20.76 -15.49
N THR A 206 -3.84 20.14 -16.63
CA THR A 206 -4.83 19.77 -17.64
C THR A 206 -4.98 18.25 -17.67
N TYR A 207 -6.19 17.75 -17.90
CA TYR A 207 -6.48 16.31 -17.95
C TYR A 207 -7.08 15.95 -19.31
N PRO A 208 -6.26 15.76 -20.37
CA PRO A 208 -6.76 15.52 -21.73
C PRO A 208 -7.67 14.29 -21.86
N TRP A 209 -7.52 13.32 -20.95
CA TRP A 209 -8.30 12.08 -20.91
C TRP A 209 -9.33 12.03 -19.77
N GLY A 210 -9.50 13.12 -19.02
CA GLY A 210 -10.32 13.17 -17.81
C GLY A 210 -11.76 12.70 -18.06
N GLU A 211 -12.42 13.23 -19.10
CA GLU A 211 -13.80 12.84 -19.46
C GLU A 211 -13.94 11.34 -19.73
N ALA A 212 -12.94 10.72 -20.35
CA ALA A 212 -12.95 9.28 -20.66
C ALA A 212 -12.79 8.45 -19.38
N PHE A 213 -11.94 8.90 -18.47
CA PHE A 213 -11.63 8.20 -17.22
C PHE A 213 -12.71 8.38 -16.16
N ASP A 214 -13.43 9.49 -16.15
CA ASP A 214 -14.59 9.69 -15.28
C ASP A 214 -15.72 8.69 -15.60
N GLN A 215 -15.77 8.12 -16.82
CA GLN A 215 -16.70 7.02 -17.15
C GLN A 215 -16.29 5.67 -16.54
N LEU A 216 -15.02 5.50 -16.15
CA LEU A 216 -14.48 4.30 -15.48
C LEU A 216 -14.55 4.43 -13.96
N GLY A 217 -15.57 5.12 -13.43
CA GLY A 217 -15.66 5.51 -12.02
C GLY A 217 -15.78 4.35 -11.01
N SER A 218 -15.86 3.09 -11.45
CA SER A 218 -15.93 1.94 -10.55
C SER A 218 -15.27 0.69 -11.14
N LEU A 219 -14.80 -0.18 -10.25
CA LEU A 219 -14.21 -1.47 -10.60
C LEU A 219 -14.77 -2.61 -9.75
N PRO A 220 -14.95 -3.80 -10.34
CA PRO A 220 -15.29 -4.98 -9.57
C PRO A 220 -14.05 -5.48 -8.80
N ILE A 221 -14.26 -5.85 -7.54
CA ILE A 221 -13.22 -6.38 -6.64
C ILE A 221 -13.41 -7.88 -6.49
N ASP A 222 -12.40 -8.62 -6.95
CA ASP A 222 -12.39 -10.08 -6.88
C ASP A 222 -11.89 -10.56 -5.51
N GLU A 223 -12.79 -10.68 -4.54
CA GLU A 223 -12.48 -11.19 -3.19
C GLU A 223 -12.36 -12.72 -3.15
N GLN A 224 -13.16 -13.41 -3.98
CA GLN A 224 -13.18 -14.88 -4.05
C GLN A 224 -12.19 -15.42 -5.09
N PHE A 225 -11.22 -14.62 -5.50
CA PHE A 225 -10.29 -14.96 -6.56
C PHE A 225 -9.61 -16.32 -6.33
N LEU A 226 -9.18 -16.57 -5.09
CA LEU A 226 -8.49 -17.80 -4.69
C LEU A 226 -9.41 -19.04 -4.68
N GLU A 227 -10.72 -18.86 -4.55
CA GLU A 227 -11.68 -19.96 -4.53
C GLU A 227 -12.20 -20.28 -5.93
N THR A 228 -12.40 -19.25 -6.75
CA THR A 228 -13.03 -19.39 -8.06
C THR A 228 -12.02 -19.60 -9.18
N PHE A 229 -10.77 -19.14 -9.01
CA PHE A 229 -9.74 -19.04 -10.06
C PHE A 229 -10.28 -18.45 -11.38
N ARG A 230 -11.35 -17.65 -11.34
CA ARG A 230 -11.96 -16.99 -12.49
C ARG A 230 -11.17 -15.72 -12.85
N LYS A 231 -9.85 -15.86 -12.91
CA LYS A 231 -8.83 -14.81 -13.09
C LYS A 231 -9.15 -13.80 -14.19
N SER A 232 -9.86 -14.22 -15.22
CA SER A 232 -9.98 -13.45 -16.46
C SER A 232 -11.25 -13.76 -17.24
N GLN A 233 -12.38 -13.96 -16.55
CA GLN A 233 -13.68 -14.12 -17.21
C GLN A 233 -14.68 -13.04 -16.79
N GLY A 234 -15.68 -12.81 -17.65
CA GLY A 234 -16.78 -11.88 -17.39
C GLY A 234 -16.31 -10.45 -17.12
N HIS A 235 -16.75 -9.91 -15.98
CA HIS A 235 -16.57 -8.50 -15.62
C HIS A 235 -15.10 -8.15 -15.36
N PHE A 236 -14.32 -9.02 -14.72
CA PHE A 236 -12.90 -8.75 -14.42
C PHE A 236 -12.04 -8.67 -15.69
N ALA A 237 -12.30 -9.55 -16.67
CA ALA A 237 -11.63 -9.52 -17.97
C ALA A 237 -11.96 -8.24 -18.75
N THR A 238 -13.25 -7.86 -18.71
CA THR A 238 -13.73 -6.65 -19.38
C THR A 238 -13.12 -5.40 -18.76
N ALA A 239 -13.13 -5.30 -17.42
CA ALA A 239 -12.47 -4.22 -16.69
C ALA A 239 -10.99 -4.12 -17.04
N ARG A 240 -10.24 -5.23 -16.98
CA ARG A 240 -8.81 -5.26 -17.33
C ARG A 240 -8.55 -4.77 -18.74
N ASN A 241 -9.35 -5.21 -19.72
CA ASN A 241 -9.20 -4.77 -21.11
C ASN A 241 -9.54 -3.28 -21.30
N LEU A 242 -10.47 -2.74 -20.51
CA LEU A 242 -10.75 -1.30 -20.49
C LEU A 242 -9.57 -0.52 -19.93
N LEU A 243 -9.00 -0.95 -18.81
CA LEU A 243 -7.83 -0.31 -18.22
C LEU A 243 -6.62 -0.35 -19.18
N LYS A 244 -6.41 -1.46 -19.90
CA LYS A 244 -5.39 -1.54 -20.96
C LYS A 244 -5.65 -0.58 -22.12
N THR A 245 -6.91 -0.42 -22.50
CA THR A 245 -7.30 0.50 -23.57
C THR A 245 -7.06 1.95 -23.13
N ALA A 246 -7.43 2.28 -21.90
CA ALA A 246 -7.14 3.56 -21.26
C ALA A 246 -5.62 3.84 -21.22
N ASP A 247 -4.83 2.87 -20.77
CA ASP A 247 -3.37 2.99 -20.68
C ASP A 247 -2.73 3.24 -22.06
N ARG A 248 -3.13 2.47 -23.08
CA ARG A 248 -2.68 2.65 -24.46
C ARG A 248 -3.07 4.00 -25.04
N MET A 249 -4.26 4.51 -24.71
CA MET A 249 -4.67 5.84 -25.17
C MET A 249 -3.74 6.94 -24.64
N VAL A 250 -3.25 6.83 -23.41
CA VAL A 250 -2.26 7.78 -22.86
C VAL A 250 -0.91 7.61 -23.54
N LEU A 251 -0.46 6.37 -23.75
CA LEU A 251 0.81 6.07 -24.43
C LEU A 251 0.85 6.57 -25.88
N ASP A 252 -0.26 6.44 -26.61
CA ASP A 252 -0.41 6.85 -28.00
C ASP A 252 -0.75 8.36 -28.16
N ASP A 253 -0.83 9.12 -27.07
CA ASP A 253 -1.37 10.50 -27.01
C ASP A 253 -2.73 10.65 -27.72
N ASN A 254 -3.56 9.61 -27.65
CA ASN A 254 -4.87 9.60 -28.29
C ASN A 254 -5.90 10.27 -27.39
N ARG A 255 -6.25 11.51 -27.75
CA ARG A 255 -7.23 12.35 -27.03
C ARG A 255 -8.68 12.08 -27.42
N ASN A 256 -8.94 11.14 -28.33
CA ASN A 256 -10.30 10.77 -28.72
C ASN A 256 -10.91 9.79 -27.72
N ALA A 257 -11.64 10.34 -26.75
CA ALA A 257 -12.30 9.61 -25.67
C ALA A 257 -13.50 8.75 -26.10
N ALA A 258 -14.09 8.98 -27.28
CA ALA A 258 -15.42 8.45 -27.61
C ALA A 258 -15.51 6.92 -27.56
N ARG A 259 -14.46 6.23 -28.04
CA ARG A 259 -14.43 4.76 -28.04
C ARG A 259 -14.35 4.21 -26.61
N LEU A 260 -13.47 4.75 -25.77
CA LEU A 260 -13.33 4.30 -24.39
C LEU A 260 -14.57 4.63 -23.58
N ALA A 261 -15.11 5.83 -23.74
CA ALA A 261 -16.34 6.27 -23.08
C ALA A 261 -17.53 5.34 -23.40
N GLY A 262 -17.72 4.96 -24.68
CA GLY A 262 -18.76 4.00 -25.06
C GLY A 262 -18.56 2.63 -24.43
N GLN A 263 -17.33 2.09 -24.46
CA GLN A 263 -17.04 0.79 -23.85
C GLN A 263 -17.19 0.81 -22.32
N ALA A 264 -16.81 1.91 -21.66
CA ALA A 264 -16.96 2.13 -20.24
C ALA A 264 -18.45 2.20 -19.87
N PHE A 265 -19.25 2.97 -20.61
CA PHE A 265 -20.70 3.07 -20.41
C PHE A 265 -21.38 1.70 -20.51
N ASP A 266 -21.09 0.92 -21.56
CA ASP A 266 -21.62 -0.44 -21.74
C ASP A 266 -21.19 -1.40 -20.62
N PHE A 267 -19.99 -1.23 -20.10
CA PHE A 267 -19.48 -2.02 -18.99
C PHE A 267 -20.17 -1.67 -17.68
N MET A 268 -20.31 -0.38 -17.38
CA MET A 268 -21.01 0.11 -16.18
C MET A 268 -22.49 -0.29 -16.19
N GLY A 269 -23.15 -0.22 -17.34
CA GLY A 269 -24.53 -0.71 -17.51
C GLY A 269 -24.67 -2.21 -17.21
N ARG A 270 -23.68 -3.02 -17.62
CA ARG A 270 -23.64 -4.46 -17.31
C ARG A 270 -23.33 -4.74 -15.85
N LEU A 271 -22.42 -3.97 -15.23
CA LEU A 271 -22.12 -4.09 -13.80
C LEU A 271 -23.35 -3.81 -12.94
N GLY A 272 -24.15 -2.78 -13.29
CA GLY A 272 -25.38 -2.45 -12.56
C GLY A 272 -26.51 -3.49 -12.68
N GLN A 273 -26.40 -4.44 -13.61
CA GLN A 273 -27.37 -5.52 -13.81
C GLN A 273 -26.96 -6.84 -13.13
N VAL A 274 -25.78 -6.88 -12.50
CA VAL A 274 -25.30 -8.09 -11.81
C VAL A 274 -26.16 -8.35 -10.57
N THR A 275 -26.73 -9.55 -10.51
CA THR A 275 -27.59 -10.01 -9.40
C THR A 275 -26.85 -10.83 -8.35
N GLU A 276 -25.64 -11.32 -8.66
CA GLU A 276 -24.75 -11.96 -7.71
C GLU A 276 -24.07 -10.91 -6.80
N PRO A 277 -23.70 -11.27 -5.55
CA PRO A 277 -22.98 -10.36 -4.66
C PRO A 277 -21.56 -10.09 -5.20
N LEU A 278 -21.44 -9.11 -6.09
CA LEU A 278 -20.18 -8.62 -6.62
C LEU A 278 -19.80 -7.36 -5.85
N ARG A 279 -18.66 -7.39 -5.16
CA ARG A 279 -18.10 -6.19 -4.53
C ARG A 279 -17.62 -5.23 -5.63
N ILE A 280 -18.05 -3.98 -5.57
CA ILE A 280 -17.66 -2.91 -6.49
C ILE A 280 -17.11 -1.78 -5.62
N ASP A 281 -15.96 -1.24 -6.01
CA ASP A 281 -15.35 -0.09 -5.36
C ASP A 281 -15.15 1.06 -6.36
N THR A 282 -15.02 2.28 -5.83
CA THR A 282 -14.76 3.47 -6.62
C THR A 282 -13.38 3.40 -7.28
N LEU A 283 -13.30 3.90 -8.51
CA LEU A 283 -12.04 4.06 -9.24
C LEU A 283 -11.91 5.52 -9.66
N LYS A 284 -10.76 6.13 -9.34
CA LYS A 284 -10.35 7.40 -9.89
C LYS A 284 -9.03 7.23 -10.63
N ILE A 285 -8.96 7.74 -11.85
CA ILE A 285 -7.72 7.73 -12.64
C ILE A 285 -7.34 9.19 -12.91
N LEU A 286 -6.11 9.55 -12.60
CA LEU A 286 -5.53 10.83 -13.00
C LEU A 286 -4.41 10.58 -14.00
N SER A 287 -4.44 11.34 -15.10
CA SER A 287 -3.39 11.34 -16.11
C SER A 287 -3.29 12.76 -16.68
N PRO A 288 -2.52 13.62 -16.00
CA PRO A 288 -2.35 14.99 -16.44
C PRO A 288 -1.54 15.05 -17.74
N ASP A 289 -1.75 16.10 -18.53
CA ASP A 289 -0.86 16.40 -19.65
C ASP A 289 0.55 16.67 -19.10
N GLY A 290 1.55 15.95 -19.61
CA GLY A 290 2.89 15.96 -19.02
C GLY A 290 3.17 14.90 -17.95
N GLY A 291 2.14 14.17 -17.47
CA GLY A 291 2.26 13.10 -16.47
C GLY A 291 2.64 13.59 -15.07
N PHE A 292 3.09 12.65 -14.23
CA PHE A 292 3.61 12.89 -12.90
C PHE A 292 5.13 12.92 -12.95
N TYR A 293 5.69 14.01 -12.44
CA TYR A 293 7.10 14.36 -12.56
C TYR A 293 7.56 15.12 -11.33
N ASP A 294 8.63 14.62 -10.70
CA ASP A 294 9.31 15.30 -9.60
C ASP A 294 10.80 15.47 -9.94
N THR A 295 11.29 16.71 -9.91
CA THR A 295 12.69 17.01 -10.25
C THR A 295 13.69 16.32 -9.33
N HIS A 296 13.35 16.11 -8.05
CA HIS A 296 14.23 15.44 -7.12
C HIS A 296 14.27 13.94 -7.43
N VAL A 297 13.13 13.32 -7.77
CA VAL A 297 13.10 11.92 -8.20
C VAL A 297 13.85 11.72 -9.52
N GLN A 298 13.79 12.67 -10.46
CA GLN A 298 14.65 12.58 -11.67
C GLN A 298 16.13 12.60 -11.33
N ARG A 299 16.54 13.39 -10.32
CA ARG A 299 17.94 13.39 -9.86
C ARG A 299 18.29 12.04 -9.22
N LEU A 300 17.37 11.41 -8.49
CA LEU A 300 17.57 10.05 -7.99
C LEU A 300 17.76 9.06 -9.14
N LEU A 301 16.91 9.10 -10.17
CA LEU A 301 17.03 8.26 -11.35
C LEU A 301 18.36 8.46 -12.07
N ALA A 302 18.80 9.70 -12.27
CA ALA A 302 20.07 10.03 -12.92
C ALA A 302 21.29 9.63 -12.07
N ARG A 303 21.16 9.61 -10.74
CA ARG A 303 22.19 9.12 -9.80
C ARG A 303 22.19 7.60 -9.66
N SER A 304 21.04 6.97 -9.89
CA SER A 304 20.92 5.52 -9.90
C SER A 304 21.73 4.95 -11.07
N SER A 305 22.13 3.68 -10.97
CA SER A 305 22.76 2.96 -12.08
C SER A 305 21.77 2.57 -13.19
N CYS A 306 20.55 3.11 -13.19
CA CYS A 306 19.51 2.76 -14.15
C CYS A 306 19.73 3.49 -15.49
N GLN A 307 19.98 2.72 -16.56
CA GLN A 307 20.29 3.26 -17.88
C GLN A 307 19.05 3.64 -18.71
N ARG A 308 17.88 3.10 -18.33
CA ARG A 308 16.63 3.29 -19.06
C ARG A 308 15.49 3.49 -18.07
N TYR A 309 14.84 4.63 -18.18
CA TYR A 309 13.66 4.96 -17.39
C TYR A 309 12.81 5.97 -18.16
N ASP A 310 11.51 5.94 -17.91
CA ASP A 310 10.58 6.93 -18.43
C ASP A 310 10.79 8.26 -17.70
N HIS A 311 10.63 9.38 -18.42
CA HIS A 311 10.79 10.71 -17.84
C HIS A 311 9.65 11.10 -16.88
N ARG A 312 8.55 10.35 -16.86
CA ARG A 312 7.35 10.65 -16.09
C ARG A 312 6.57 9.37 -15.82
N VAL A 313 5.81 9.35 -14.73
CA VAL A 313 4.75 8.37 -14.55
C VAL A 313 3.52 8.88 -15.29
N ARG A 314 2.89 8.05 -16.12
CA ARG A 314 1.78 8.49 -16.98
C ARG A 314 0.47 8.70 -16.22
N SER A 315 0.19 7.83 -15.24
CA SER A 315 -1.12 7.73 -14.62
C SER A 315 -1.00 7.22 -13.19
N ILE A 316 -1.91 7.67 -12.32
CA ILE A 316 -2.14 7.10 -10.99
C ILE A 316 -3.61 6.66 -10.87
N TYR A 317 -3.83 5.57 -10.15
CA TYR A 317 -5.11 4.90 -9.98
C TYR A 317 -5.45 4.86 -8.48
N GLY A 318 -6.53 5.52 -8.11
CA GLY A 318 -7.07 5.56 -6.76
C GLY A 318 -8.25 4.60 -6.65
N ILE A 319 -8.22 3.69 -5.69
CA ILE A 319 -9.28 2.68 -5.53
C ILE A 319 -9.86 2.77 -4.11
N GLY A 320 -11.19 2.90 -4.00
CA GLY A 320 -11.86 2.98 -2.70
C GLY A 320 -11.49 4.24 -1.89
N LEU A 321 -11.07 5.31 -2.57
CA LEU A 321 -10.69 6.56 -1.92
C LEU A 321 -11.91 7.22 -1.23
N PRO A 322 -11.71 7.95 -0.12
CA PRO A 322 -12.78 8.72 0.50
C PRO A 322 -13.35 9.75 -0.48
N GLU A 323 -14.68 9.93 -0.48
CA GLU A 323 -15.41 10.80 -1.44
C GLU A 323 -14.85 12.24 -1.50
N GLN A 324 -14.32 12.75 -0.38
CA GLN A 324 -13.74 14.09 -0.27
C GLN A 324 -12.47 14.27 -1.13
N LEU A 325 -11.83 13.18 -1.57
CA LEU A 325 -10.63 13.19 -2.42
C LEU A 325 -10.94 12.92 -3.90
N ILE A 326 -12.21 12.70 -4.23
CA ILE A 326 -12.68 12.35 -5.58
C ILE A 326 -13.12 13.61 -6.36
N LEU A 327 -13.34 14.74 -5.66
CA LEU A 327 -13.70 16.06 -6.21
C LEU A 327 -12.48 16.89 -6.60
#